data_AF-A0A349M258-F1
#
_entry.id   AF-A0A349M258-F1
#
_cell.length_a   1.000
_cell.length_b   1.000
_cell.length_c   1.000
_cell.angle_alpha   90.00
_cell.angle_beta   90.00
_cell.angle_gamma   90.00
#
_symmetry.space_group_name_H-M   'P 1'
#
loop_
_entity.id
_entity.type
_entity.pdbx_description
1 polymer ?
#
loop_
_entity_poly.entity_id
_entity_poly.type
_entity_poly.pdbx_seq_one_letter_code
_entity_poly.pdbx_strand_id
1 'polypeptide(L)'
;MKQPVARVEVVRDTYFGTTIEDPYRWMEDWKSEEMASWIKEQAAYSRAYLDALPERETLLARIKELDNASTSFFSFSIAGGNVFYYRRDPGEKLARLMVRFAVNGEEKTLFDPNTLEGAVHTAVDWYFP
;
A
#
# COMPACT_ATOMS: atom_id res chain seq x y z
N MET A 1 7.80 -24.25 -12.47
CA MET A 1 6.38 -23.86 -12.35
C MET A 1 5.91 -23.36 -13.69
N LYS A 2 4.65 -23.60 -14.06
CA LYS A 2 4.09 -23.13 -15.33
C LYS A 2 3.43 -21.77 -15.11
N GLN A 3 3.81 -20.77 -15.91
CA GLN A 3 3.16 -19.46 -15.87
C GLN A 3 1.71 -19.59 -16.36
N PRO A 4 0.73 -18.94 -15.69
CA PRO A 4 -0.65 -18.89 -16.16
C PRO A 4 -0.71 -18.13 -17.49
N VAL A 5 -1.41 -18.70 -18.47
CA VAL A 5 -1.57 -18.10 -19.80
C VAL A 5 -2.90 -17.36 -19.84
N ALA A 6 -2.87 -16.08 -20.18
CA ALA A 6 -4.09 -15.30 -20.39
C ALA A 6 -4.83 -15.75 -21.66
N ARG A 7 -6.15 -15.86 -21.58
CA ARG A 7 -7.00 -15.99 -22.76
C ARG A 7 -6.84 -14.75 -23.65
N VAL A 8 -6.78 -14.96 -24.95
CA VAL A 8 -6.72 -13.92 -25.96
C VAL A 8 -8.10 -13.79 -26.60
N GLU A 9 -8.69 -12.61 -26.52
CA GLU A 9 -9.94 -12.25 -27.18
C GLU A 9 -9.77 -10.85 -27.77
N VAL A 10 -9.58 -10.78 -29.09
CA VAL A 10 -9.30 -9.50 -29.76
C VAL A 10 -10.58 -8.69 -29.91
N VAL A 11 -10.76 -7.73 -29.01
CA VAL A 11 -11.74 -6.65 -29.16
C VAL A 11 -11.10 -5.54 -30.02
N ARG A 12 -11.88 -4.91 -30.91
CA ARG A 12 -11.39 -3.84 -31.78
C ARG A 12 -12.25 -2.61 -31.64
N ASP A 13 -11.62 -1.49 -31.33
CA ASP A 13 -12.25 -0.18 -31.29
C ASP A 13 -11.64 0.72 -32.36
N THR A 14 -12.43 1.61 -32.97
CA THR A 14 -11.92 2.58 -33.97
C THR A 14 -12.09 3.99 -33.44
N TYR A 15 -10.97 4.69 -33.26
CA TYR A 15 -10.91 6.07 -32.81
C TYR A 15 -10.31 6.95 -33.89
N PHE A 16 -11.04 7.99 -34.31
CA PHE A 16 -10.57 8.96 -35.31
C PHE A 16 -10.01 8.31 -36.59
N GLY A 17 -10.64 7.22 -37.04
CA GLY A 17 -10.22 6.47 -38.24
C GLY A 17 -9.08 5.47 -38.02
N THR A 18 -8.56 5.33 -36.79
CA THR A 18 -7.53 4.35 -36.43
C THR A 18 -8.15 3.19 -35.65
N THR A 19 -7.98 1.96 -36.11
CA THR A 19 -8.40 0.75 -35.39
C THR A 19 -7.34 0.31 -34.40
N ILE A 20 -7.73 0.08 -33.14
CA ILE A 20 -6.89 -0.40 -32.04
C ILE A 20 -7.42 -1.75 -31.58
N GLU A 21 -6.53 -2.72 -31.44
CA GLU A 21 -6.84 -4.04 -30.91
C GLU A 21 -6.56 -4.08 -29.40
N ASP A 22 -7.50 -4.65 -28.64
CA ASP A 22 -7.38 -4.91 -27.22
C ASP A 22 -7.67 -6.41 -26.94
N PRO A 23 -6.63 -7.26 -27.00
CA PRO A 23 -6.78 -8.71 -26.83
C PRO A 23 -7.14 -9.17 -25.41
N TYR A 24 -7.11 -8.26 -24.44
CA TYR A 24 -7.27 -8.56 -23.02
C TYR A 24 -8.34 -7.69 -22.34
N ARG A 25 -9.23 -7.07 -23.13
CA ARG A 25 -10.36 -6.25 -22.64
C ARG A 25 -11.18 -6.95 -21.55
N TRP A 26 -11.29 -8.28 -21.61
CA TRP A 26 -11.99 -9.08 -20.59
C TRP A 26 -11.42 -8.90 -19.17
N MET A 27 -10.14 -8.55 -19.03
CA MET A 27 -9.49 -8.30 -17.73
C MET A 27 -9.97 -7.01 -17.07
N GLU A 28 -10.61 -6.10 -17.80
CA GLU A 28 -11.18 -4.87 -17.24
C GLU A 28 -12.42 -5.14 -16.37
N ASP A 29 -13.09 -6.28 -16.57
CA ASP A 29 -14.17 -6.70 -15.68
C ASP A 29 -13.62 -7.34 -14.39
N TRP A 30 -13.27 -6.46 -13.45
CA TRP A 30 -12.73 -6.83 -12.14
C TRP A 30 -13.69 -7.66 -11.27
N LYS A 31 -14.98 -7.72 -11.62
CA LYS A 31 -15.98 -8.53 -10.89
C LYS A 31 -16.13 -9.93 -11.47
N SER A 32 -15.57 -10.20 -12.65
CA SER A 32 -15.68 -11.50 -13.30
C SER A 32 -14.94 -12.58 -12.51
N GLU A 33 -15.52 -13.78 -12.49
CA GLU A 33 -14.85 -14.96 -11.91
C GLU A 33 -13.56 -15.30 -12.69
N GLU A 34 -13.53 -15.06 -14.00
CA GLU A 34 -12.36 -15.26 -14.85
C GLU A 34 -11.19 -14.37 -14.42
N MET A 35 -11.42 -13.06 -14.24
CA MET A 35 -10.37 -12.14 -13.79
C MET A 35 -9.90 -12.47 -12.37
N ALA A 36 -10.82 -12.80 -11.47
CA ALA A 36 -10.47 -13.22 -10.12
C ALA A 36 -9.62 -14.51 -10.10
N SER A 37 -9.92 -15.50 -10.95
CA SER A 37 -9.11 -16.71 -11.07
C SER A 37 -7.72 -16.39 -11.63
N TRP A 38 -7.66 -15.61 -12.71
CA TRP A 38 -6.41 -15.24 -13.35
C TRP A 38 -5.46 -14.49 -12.40
N ILE A 39 -5.97 -13.53 -11.63
CA ILE A 39 -5.19 -12.82 -10.60
C ILE A 39 -4.63 -13.80 -9.56
N LYS A 40 -5.45 -14.74 -9.06
CA LYS A 40 -5.01 -15.72 -8.07
C LYS A 40 -3.93 -16.64 -8.60
N GLU A 41 -4.06 -17.09 -9.84
CA GLU A 41 -3.06 -17.94 -10.50
C GLU A 41 -1.74 -17.20 -10.71
N GLN A 42 -1.80 -15.94 -11.16
CA GLN A 42 -0.59 -15.10 -11.29
C GLN A 42 0.07 -14.83 -9.94
N ALA A 43 -0.73 -14.56 -8.90
CA ALA A 43 -0.23 -14.37 -7.55
C ALA A 43 0.44 -15.64 -7.01
N ALA A 44 -0.17 -16.81 -7.21
CA ALA A 44 0.38 -18.10 -6.79
C ALA A 44 1.70 -18.41 -7.52
N TYR A 45 1.76 -18.20 -8.84
CA TYR A 45 2.99 -18.36 -9.61
C TYR A 45 4.10 -17.43 -9.10
N SER A 46 3.78 -16.15 -8.91
CA SER A 46 4.73 -15.15 -8.42
C SER A 46 5.22 -15.46 -7.01
N ARG A 47 4.32 -15.87 -6.11
CA ARG A 47 4.69 -16.30 -4.76
C ARG A 47 5.64 -17.47 -4.79
N ALA A 48 5.28 -18.51 -5.53
CA ALA A 48 6.04 -19.74 -5.57
C ALA A 48 7.45 -19.52 -6.19
N TYR A 49 7.60 -18.58 -7.12
CA TYR A 49 8.91 -18.13 -7.61
C TYR A 49 9.69 -17.34 -6.55
N LEU A 50 9.08 -16.31 -5.95
CA LEU A 50 9.75 -15.43 -4.99
C LEU A 50 10.12 -16.15 -3.69
N ASP A 51 9.26 -17.05 -3.21
CA ASP A 51 9.46 -17.88 -2.01
C ASP A 51 10.60 -18.88 -2.17
N ALA A 52 10.92 -19.28 -3.41
CA ALA A 52 12.04 -20.17 -3.68
C ALA A 52 13.40 -19.45 -3.70
N LEU A 53 13.44 -18.12 -3.61
CA LEU A 53 14.70 -17.37 -3.62
C LEU A 53 15.48 -17.62 -2.31
N PRO A 54 16.74 -18.11 -2.38
CA PRO A 54 17.50 -18.49 -1.18
C PRO A 54 17.65 -17.37 -0.15
N GLU A 55 17.84 -16.13 -0.62
CA GLU A 55 18.12 -14.96 0.23
C GLU A 55 16.85 -14.25 0.74
N ARG A 56 15.65 -14.76 0.41
CA ARG A 56 14.40 -14.07 0.72
C ARG A 56 14.24 -13.83 2.22
N GLU A 57 14.43 -14.86 3.04
CA GLU A 57 14.24 -14.76 4.49
C GLU A 57 15.30 -13.86 5.13
N THR A 58 16.57 -13.97 4.71
CA THR A 58 17.65 -13.09 5.16
C THR A 58 17.34 -11.62 4.86
N LEU A 59 16.92 -11.33 3.62
CA LEU A 59 16.56 -9.97 3.20
C LEU A 59 15.35 -9.45 3.98
N LEU A 60 14.31 -10.27 4.14
CA LEU A 60 13.12 -9.90 4.90
C LEU A 60 13.45 -9.59 6.36
N ALA A 61 14.32 -10.38 7.00
CA ALA A 61 14.76 -10.14 8.36
C ALA A 61 15.51 -8.81 8.47
N ARG A 62 16.42 -8.53 7.54
CA ARG A 62 17.17 -7.27 7.53
C ARG A 62 16.29 -6.05 7.30
N ILE A 63 15.31 -6.14 6.39
CA ILE A 63 14.34 -5.06 6.16
C ILE A 63 13.53 -4.81 7.43
N LYS A 64 13.04 -5.86 8.11
CA LYS A 64 12.30 -5.73 9.37
C LYS A 64 13.14 -5.08 10.46
N GLU A 65 14.40 -5.47 10.60
CA GLU A 65 15.31 -4.87 11.57
C GLU A 65 15.47 -3.36 11.32
N LEU A 66 15.72 -2.97 10.07
CA LEU A 66 15.95 -1.57 9.70
C LEU A 66 14.68 -0.71 9.79
N ASP A 67 13.53 -1.23 9.35
CA ASP A 67 12.25 -0.53 9.44
C ASP A 67 11.82 -0.30 10.90
N ASN A 68 12.25 -1.17 11.82
CA ASN A 68 11.94 -1.11 13.25
C ASN A 68 13.11 -0.61 14.11
N ALA A 69 14.14 -0.02 13.50
CA ALA A 69 15.34 0.40 14.23
C ALA A 69 15.10 1.59 15.19
N SER A 70 14.13 2.46 14.88
CA SER A 70 13.81 3.64 15.69
C SER A 70 12.41 4.18 15.40
N THR A 71 11.88 4.98 16.33
CA THR A 71 10.70 5.80 16.08
C THR A 71 10.97 6.78 14.94
N SER A 72 10.02 6.84 13.99
CA SER A 72 10.04 7.77 12.87
C SER A 72 9.15 8.97 13.16
N PHE A 73 9.65 10.17 12.86
CA PHE A 73 8.90 11.43 12.91
C PHE A 73 8.98 12.14 11.58
N PHE A 74 7.87 12.63 11.04
CA PHE A 74 7.84 13.31 9.75
C PHE A 74 6.66 14.27 9.59
N SER A 75 6.69 15.09 8.54
CA SER A 75 5.65 16.07 8.19
C SER A 75 5.36 17.09 9.32
N PHE A 76 6.37 17.78 9.81
CA PHE A 76 6.17 18.78 10.86
C PHE A 76 5.47 20.04 10.33
N SER A 77 4.52 20.56 11.09
CA SER A 77 3.87 21.85 10.84
C SER A 77 3.58 22.60 12.15
N ILE A 78 3.61 23.93 12.10
CA ILE A 78 3.37 24.80 13.27
C ILE A 78 2.14 25.67 13.00
N ALA A 79 1.16 25.60 13.90
CA ALA A 79 -0.03 26.46 13.86
C ALA A 79 -0.54 26.75 15.28
N GLY A 80 -0.95 27.99 15.54
CA GLY A 80 -1.52 28.38 16.83
C GLY A 80 -0.59 28.17 18.04
N GLY A 81 0.73 28.18 17.82
CA GLY A 81 1.74 27.87 18.86
C GLY A 81 1.95 26.37 19.13
N ASN A 82 1.24 25.49 18.41
CA ASN A 82 1.37 24.04 18.53
C ASN A 82 2.22 23.46 17.38
N VAL A 83 2.83 22.31 17.61
CA VAL A 83 3.56 21.53 16.60
C VAL A 83 2.78 20.27 16.29
N PHE A 84 2.48 20.04 15.02
CA PHE A 84 1.79 18.85 14.52
C PHE A 84 2.77 18.02 13.68
N TYR A 85 2.72 16.70 13.78
CA TYR A 85 3.59 15.80 13.02
C TYR A 85 3.07 14.36 13.10
N TYR A 86 3.58 13.51 12.22
CA TYR A 86 3.37 12.06 12.32
C TYR A 86 4.44 11.40 13.17
N ARG A 87 4.02 10.40 13.94
CA ARG A 87 4.89 9.51 14.72
C ARG A 87 4.56 8.06 14.39
N ARG A 88 5.59 7.25 14.09
CA ARG A 88 5.48 5.79 13.94
C ARG A 88 6.56 5.12 14.78
N ASP A 89 6.16 4.45 15.86
CA ASP A 89 7.07 3.69 16.72
C ASP A 89 7.42 2.32 16.09
N PRO A 90 8.55 1.69 16.48
CA PRO A 90 8.87 0.33 16.06
C PRO A 90 7.70 -0.63 16.34
N GLY A 91 7.35 -1.43 15.34
CA GLY A 91 6.24 -2.39 15.37
C GLY A 91 4.90 -1.80 14.94
N GLU A 92 4.76 -0.46 14.85
CA GLU A 92 3.53 0.17 14.38
C GLU A 92 3.42 0.10 12.85
N LYS A 93 2.26 -0.38 12.35
CA LYS A 93 1.99 -0.46 10.91
C LYS A 93 1.73 0.90 10.28
N LEU A 94 1.13 1.82 11.05
CA LEU A 94 0.68 3.13 10.59
C LEU A 94 1.19 4.21 11.53
N ALA A 95 1.51 5.37 10.97
CA ALA A 95 1.85 6.53 11.76
C ALA A 95 0.58 7.17 12.36
N ARG A 96 0.71 7.68 13.57
CA ARG A 96 -0.33 8.46 14.27
C ARG A 96 -0.06 9.94 14.08
N LEU A 97 -1.11 10.75 13.96
CA LEU A 97 -1.01 12.20 13.96
C LEU A 97 -0.91 12.68 15.41
N MET A 98 0.16 13.41 15.71
CA MET A 98 0.49 13.92 17.03
C MET A 98 0.36 15.44 17.06
N VAL A 99 0.10 15.98 18.24
CA VAL A 99 0.18 17.40 18.55
C VAL A 99 1.05 17.62 19.79
N ARG A 100 1.88 18.67 19.77
CA ARG A 100 2.63 19.15 20.93
C ARG A 100 2.26 20.61 21.22
N PHE A 101 1.86 20.90 22.46
CA PHE A 101 1.40 22.23 22.86
C PHE A 101 2.58 23.15 23.22
N ALA A 102 3.13 23.84 22.22
CA ALA A 102 4.46 24.48 22.23
C ALA A 102 5.64 23.49 22.06
N VAL A 103 6.80 24.01 21.65
CA VAL A 103 7.99 23.20 21.28
C VAL A 103 8.41 22.22 22.38
N ASN A 104 8.30 22.65 23.64
CA ASN A 104 8.66 21.88 24.84
C ASN A 104 7.43 21.43 25.65
N GLY A 105 6.24 21.46 25.06
CA GLY A 105 5.00 21.10 25.75
C GLY A 105 4.70 19.61 25.74
N GLU A 106 3.56 19.28 26.35
CA GLU A 106 3.01 17.93 26.36
C GLU A 106 2.67 17.47 24.93
N GLU A 107 3.04 16.22 24.61
CA GLU A 107 2.72 15.53 23.37
C GLU A 107 1.45 14.69 23.55
N LYS A 108 0.52 14.78 22.60
CA LYS A 108 -0.72 13.97 22.56
C LYS A 108 -0.97 13.39 21.19
N THR A 109 -1.56 12.21 21.14
CA THR A 109 -2.14 11.67 19.91
C THR A 109 -3.40 12.47 19.57
N LEU A 110 -3.41 13.12 18.42
CA LEU A 110 -4.58 13.81 17.89
C LEU A 110 -5.48 12.84 17.12
N PHE A 111 -4.87 11.95 16.33
CA PHE A 111 -5.60 10.94 15.59
C PHE A 111 -4.76 9.67 15.37
N ASP A 112 -5.35 8.52 15.64
CA ASP A 112 -4.75 7.21 15.38
C ASP A 112 -5.58 6.47 14.32
N PRO A 113 -5.04 6.24 13.09
CA PRO A 113 -5.78 5.55 12.05
C PRO A 113 -6.10 4.09 12.42
N ASN A 114 -5.40 3.49 13.39
CA ASN A 114 -5.66 2.11 13.83
C ASN A 114 -6.96 1.97 14.63
N THR A 115 -7.56 3.06 15.11
CA THR A 115 -8.80 3.01 15.92
C THR A 115 -10.08 3.11 15.09
N LEU A 116 -9.97 3.17 13.76
CA LEU A 116 -11.14 3.22 12.87
C LEU A 116 -11.75 1.83 12.70
N GLU A 117 -12.93 1.63 13.28
CA GLU A 117 -13.69 0.38 13.15
C GLU A 117 -14.32 0.24 11.75
N GLY A 118 -14.42 -1.00 11.24
CA GLY A 118 -15.13 -1.33 10.00
C GLY A 118 -14.35 -1.11 8.70
N ALA A 119 -13.15 -0.51 8.76
CA ALA A 119 -12.30 -0.34 7.60
C ALA A 119 -11.28 -1.50 7.45
N VAL A 120 -11.11 -2.00 6.23
CA VAL A 120 -10.16 -3.10 5.94
C VAL A 120 -8.71 -2.60 5.94
N HIS A 121 -8.50 -1.36 5.48
CA HIS A 121 -7.23 -0.65 5.50
C HIS A 121 -7.48 0.85 5.74
N THR A 122 -6.74 1.46 6.65
CA THR A 122 -6.82 2.89 6.97
C THR A 122 -5.44 3.51 6.98
N ALA A 123 -5.37 4.79 6.65
CA ALA A 123 -4.19 5.62 6.78
C ALA A 123 -4.63 7.08 6.80
N VAL A 124 -3.77 7.97 7.31
CA VAL A 124 -3.96 9.41 7.10
C VAL A 124 -3.22 9.78 5.81
N ASP A 125 -3.97 10.23 4.81
CA ASP A 125 -3.38 10.65 3.51
C ASP A 125 -2.73 12.03 3.61
N TRP A 126 -3.46 13.01 4.18
CA TRP A 126 -2.94 14.34 4.45
C TRP A 126 -3.65 14.98 5.66
N TYR A 127 -3.04 16.02 6.22
CA TYR A 127 -3.67 16.92 7.18
C TYR A 127 -3.20 18.36 6.92
N PHE A 128 -3.98 19.34 7.35
CA PHE A 128 -3.60 20.74 7.36
C PHE A 128 -4.04 21.35 8.71
N PRO A 129 -3.13 22.01 9.45
CA PRO A 129 -3.44 22.56 10.77
C PRO A 129 -4.14 23.94 10.73
#